data_AF-A0A959HKY8-F1
#
_entry.id   AF-A0A959HKY8-F1
#
_cell.length_a   1.000
_cell.length_b   1.000
_cell.length_c   1.000
_cell.angle_alpha   90.00
_cell.angle_beta   90.00
_cell.angle_gamma   90.00
#
_symmetry.space_group_name_H-M   'P 1'
#
loop_
_entity.id
_entity.type
_entity.pdbx_description
1 polymer ?
#
loop_
_entity_poly.entity_id
_entity_poly.type
_entity_poly.pdbx_seq_one_letter_code
_entity_poly.pdbx_strand_id
1 'polypeptide(L)'
;LKKRHQAVQGYKRLNALAMSRLQPGGILFTFSCSQVVDQALFYNTIVAAALESGRRARVMHQLSQPADHPVSLFHSEGSYLKGLVLYVE
;
A
#
# COMPACT_ATOMS: atom_id res chain seq x y z
N LEU A 1 15.78 11.56 1.80
CA LEU A 1 14.72 11.98 2.77
C LEU A 1 13.55 12.70 2.09
N LYS A 2 13.75 13.81 1.38
CA LYS A 2 12.67 14.56 0.70
C LYS A 2 11.80 13.70 -0.25
N LYS A 3 12.41 12.87 -1.10
CA LYS A 3 11.71 11.97 -2.03
C LYS A 3 10.81 10.93 -1.32
N ARG A 4 11.31 10.28 -0.26
CA ARG A 4 10.55 9.31 0.55
C ARG A 4 9.33 9.97 1.19
N HIS A 5 9.51 11.17 1.77
CA HIS A 5 8.42 11.92 2.37
C HIS A 5 7.33 12.30 1.35
N GLN A 6 7.72 12.84 0.20
CA GLN A 6 6.79 13.19 -0.88
C GLN A 6 6.03 11.96 -1.39
N ALA A 7 6.71 10.83 -1.57
CA ALA A 7 6.07 9.57 -1.97
C ALA A 7 5.02 9.12 -0.96
N VAL A 8 5.35 9.10 0.33
CA VAL A 8 4.41 8.72 1.41
C VAL A 8 3.18 9.62 1.44
N GLN A 9 3.35 10.94 1.32
CA GLN A 9 2.20 11.87 1.30
C GLN A 9 1.33 11.66 0.05
N GLY A 10 1.95 11.43 -1.11
CA GLY A 10 1.23 11.10 -2.34
C GLY A 10 0.40 9.82 -2.21
N TYR A 11 1.02 8.74 -1.72
CA TYR A 11 0.33 7.46 -1.49
C TYR A 11 -0.80 7.59 -0.48
N LYS A 12 -0.58 8.30 0.63
CA LYS A 12 -1.60 8.55 1.65
C LYS A 12 -2.82 9.25 1.05
N ARG A 13 -2.61 10.40 0.38
CA ARG A 13 -3.69 11.19 -0.21
C ARG A 13 -4.47 10.41 -1.29
N LEU A 14 -3.76 9.68 -2.15
CA LEU A 14 -4.39 8.89 -3.21
C LEU A 14 -5.27 7.77 -2.63
N ASN A 15 -4.77 7.06 -1.62
CA ASN A 15 -5.52 5.96 -1.00
C ASN A 15 -6.69 6.48 -0.15
N ALA A 16 -6.54 7.60 0.56
CA ALA A 16 -7.64 8.19 1.32
C ALA A 16 -8.79 8.61 0.37
N LEU A 17 -8.44 9.20 -0.77
CA LEU A 17 -9.41 9.54 -1.81
C LEU A 17 -10.09 8.26 -2.35
N ALA A 18 -9.32 7.23 -2.72
CA ALA A 18 -9.87 5.96 -3.21
C ALA A 18 -10.87 5.33 -2.22
N MET A 19 -10.50 5.26 -0.93
CA MET A 19 -11.36 4.71 0.13
C MET A 19 -12.64 5.53 0.32
N SER A 20 -12.57 6.87 0.25
CA SER A 20 -13.73 7.75 0.39
C SER A 20 -14.74 7.65 -0.77
N ARG A 21 -14.29 7.18 -1.94
CA ARG A 21 -15.11 7.04 -3.15
C ARG A 21 -15.68 5.64 -3.35
N LEU A 22 -15.18 4.65 -2.62
CA LEU A 22 -15.69 3.29 -2.66
C LEU A 22 -17.05 3.21 -1.99
N GLN A 23 -17.96 2.45 -2.61
CA GLN A 23 -19.21 2.07 -1.98
C GLN A 23 -18.94 1.21 -0.74
N PRO A 24 -19.83 1.23 0.27
CA PRO A 24 -19.76 0.32 1.41
C PRO A 24 -19.66 -1.15 0.96
N GLY A 25 -18.70 -1.87 1.55
CA GLY A 25 -18.38 -3.25 1.16
C GLY A 25 -17.51 -3.39 -0.08
N GLY A 26 -16.97 -2.29 -0.61
CA GLY A 26 -16.05 -2.28 -1.75
C GLY A 26 -14.69 -2.90 -1.42
N ILE A 27 -14.00 -3.38 -2.45
CA ILE A 27 -12.65 -3.95 -2.33
C ILE A 27 -11.65 -3.00 -3.01
N LEU A 28 -10.60 -2.60 -2.28
CA LEU A 28 -9.50 -1.79 -2.79
C LEU A 28 -8.25 -2.63 -2.97
N PHE A 29 -7.72 -2.64 -4.18
CA PHE A 29 -6.39 -3.16 -4.49
C PHE A 29 -5.44 -1.97 -4.60
N THR A 30 -4.41 -1.93 -3.74
CA THR A 30 -3.45 -0.82 -3.70
C THR A 30 -2.02 -1.35 -3.66
N PHE A 31 -1.14 -0.71 -4.42
CA PHE A 31 0.22 -1.19 -4.66
C PHE A 31 1.26 -0.06 -4.66
N SER A 32 2.51 -0.43 -4.40
CA SER A 32 3.69 0.41 -4.63
C SER A 32 4.86 -0.43 -5.14
N CYS A 33 5.45 -0.01 -6.27
CA CYS A 33 6.71 -0.55 -6.80
C CYS A 33 7.93 0.30 -6.37
N SER A 34 7.74 1.32 -5.54
CA SER A 34 8.79 2.28 -5.23
C SER A 34 9.83 1.70 -4.27
N GLN A 35 11.10 1.67 -4.64
CA GLN A 35 12.17 1.19 -3.74
C GLN A 35 12.40 2.08 -2.51
N VAL A 36 12.01 3.36 -2.55
CA VAL A 36 12.16 4.26 -1.39
C VAL A 36 11.08 4.06 -0.32
N VAL A 37 10.13 3.15 -0.57
CA VAL A 37 9.05 2.77 0.34
C VAL A 37 9.15 1.28 0.62
N ASP A 38 9.54 0.92 1.85
CA ASP A 38 9.53 -0.46 2.33
C ASP A 38 8.10 -0.95 2.65
N GLN A 39 7.95 -2.25 2.93
CA GLN A 39 6.66 -2.88 3.20
C GLN A 39 5.95 -2.30 4.44
N ALA A 40 6.69 -2.09 5.52
CA ALA A 40 6.14 -1.55 6.76
C ALA A 40 5.67 -0.10 6.56
N LEU A 41 6.45 0.72 5.85
CA LEU A 41 6.09 2.09 5.53
C LEU A 41 4.87 2.15 4.62
N PHE A 42 4.79 1.29 3.59
CA PHE A 42 3.62 1.23 2.73
C PHE A 42 2.37 0.87 3.54
N TYR A 43 2.44 -0.18 4.37
CA TYR A 43 1.34 -0.59 5.24
C TYR A 43 0.86 0.55 6.15
N ASN A 44 1.79 1.20 6.86
CA ASN A 44 1.46 2.32 7.74
C ASN A 44 0.91 3.53 6.99
N THR A 45 1.33 3.74 5.74
CA THR A 45 0.79 4.78 4.87
C THR A 45 -0.68 4.49 4.52
N ILE A 46 -1.02 3.24 4.25
CA ILE A 46 -2.41 2.80 4.01
C ILE A 46 -3.26 2.90 5.28
N VAL A 47 -2.72 2.56 6.45
CA VAL A 47 -3.39 2.80 7.74
C VAL A 47 -3.70 4.28 7.93
N ALA A 48 -2.73 5.16 7.69
CA ALA A 48 -2.94 6.60 7.79
C ALA A 48 -3.97 7.13 6.79
N ALA A 49 -4.03 6.53 5.58
CA ALA A 49 -5.03 6.86 4.58
C ALA A 49 -6.44 6.43 4.99
N ALA A 50 -6.58 5.24 5.60
CA ALA A 50 -7.87 4.77 6.13
C ALA A 50 -8.39 5.70 7.23
N LEU A 51 -7.53 6.07 8.18
CA LEU A 51 -7.85 7.03 9.25
C LEU A 51 -8.28 8.39 8.68
N GLU A 52 -7.57 8.92 7.68
CA GLU A 52 -7.91 10.19 7.03
C GLU A 52 -9.23 10.11 6.23
N SER A 53 -9.51 8.97 5.61
CA SER A 53 -10.77 8.78 4.87
C SER A 53 -11.99 8.63 5.77
N GLY A 54 -11.81 8.37 7.07
CA GLY A 54 -12.89 8.06 8.01
C GLY A 54 -13.58 6.72 7.76
N ARG A 55 -13.03 5.87 6.88
CA ARG A 55 -13.58 4.55 6.51
C ARG A 55 -12.91 3.46 7.35
N ARG A 56 -13.67 2.43 7.72
CA ARG A 56 -13.08 1.22 8.31
C ARG A 56 -12.61 0.30 7.19
N ALA A 57 -11.41 -0.24 7.32
CA ALA A 57 -10.85 -1.15 6.34
C ALA A 57 -10.21 -2.37 7.01
N ARG A 58 -10.27 -3.52 6.34
CA ARG A 58 -9.67 -4.78 6.79
C ARG A 58 -8.76 -5.32 5.70
N VAL A 59 -7.57 -5.78 6.08
CA VAL A 59 -6.62 -6.41 5.14
C VAL A 59 -7.11 -7.82 4.85
N MET A 60 -7.41 -8.11 3.58
CA MET A 60 -7.77 -9.44 3.10
C MET A 60 -6.52 -10.21 2.66
N HIS A 61 -5.65 -9.55 1.91
CA HIS A 61 -4.41 -10.15 1.40
C HIS A 61 -3.28 -9.14 1.43
N GLN A 62 -2.07 -9.65 1.70
CA GLN A 62 -0.82 -8.97 1.40
C GLN A 62 -0.22 -9.64 0.17
N LEU A 63 0.07 -8.85 -0.85
CA LEU A 63 0.57 -9.32 -2.13
C LEU A 63 1.99 -8.79 -2.36
N SER A 64 2.77 -9.58 -3.10
CA SER A 64 4.12 -9.25 -3.57
C SER A 64 4.23 -9.60 -5.05
N GLN A 65 5.41 -9.38 -5.63
CA GLN A 65 5.74 -9.85 -6.97
C GLN A 65 5.58 -11.39 -7.09
N PRO A 66 5.26 -11.90 -8.30
CA PRO A 66 4.97 -13.31 -8.49
C PRO A 66 6.24 -14.15 -8.52
N ALA A 67 6.08 -15.48 -8.58
CA ALA A 67 7.18 -16.44 -8.54
C ALA A 67 8.16 -16.35 -9.73
N ASP A 68 7.75 -15.73 -10.84
CA ASP A 68 8.61 -15.40 -11.98
C ASP A 68 9.56 -14.22 -11.71
N HIS A 69 9.35 -13.50 -10.60
CA HIS A 69 10.19 -12.42 -10.09
C HIS A 69 10.64 -12.72 -8.64
N PRO A 70 11.45 -13.77 -8.43
CA PRO A 70 11.87 -14.16 -7.09
C PRO A 70 12.76 -13.10 -6.45
N VAL A 71 12.67 -12.98 -5.11
CA VAL A 71 13.61 -12.16 -4.34
C VAL A 71 14.77 -13.03 -3.88
N SER A 72 15.98 -12.62 -4.21
CA SER A 72 17.18 -13.28 -3.70
C SER A 72 17.35 -13.01 -2.21
N LEU A 73 17.67 -14.04 -1.43
CA LEU A 73 18.04 -13.91 -0.02
C LEU A 73 19.29 -13.05 0.19
N PHE A 74 20.14 -12.94 -0.84
CA PHE A 74 21.38 -12.15 -0.81
C PHE A 74 21.21 -10.76 -1.44
N HIS A 75 20.00 -10.43 -1.94
CA HIS A 75 19.69 -9.14 -2.54
C HIS A 75 18.23 -8.77 -2.24
N SER A 76 17.99 -8.35 -1.00
CA SER A 76 16.65 -8.02 -0.48
C SER A 76 16.06 -6.77 -1.13
N GLU A 77 16.89 -5.92 -1.75
CA GLU A 77 16.47 -4.76 -2.54
C GLU A 77 15.62 -5.15 -3.76
N GLY A 78 15.72 -6.40 -4.23
CA GLY A 78 14.82 -6.98 -5.23
C GLY A 78 13.36 -7.09 -4.75
N SER A 79 13.10 -6.94 -3.44
CA SER A 79 11.75 -6.90 -2.88
C SER A 79 11.08 -5.53 -3.06
N TYR A 80 10.67 -5.22 -4.29
CA TYR A 80 10.20 -3.87 -4.64
C TYR A 80 8.67 -3.71 -4.71
N LEU A 81 7.89 -4.78 -4.98
CA LEU A 81 6.43 -4.68 -5.11
C LEU A 81 5.75 -4.98 -3.77
N LYS A 82 4.95 -4.03 -3.30
CA LYS A 82 4.09 -4.19 -2.12
C LYS A 82 2.66 -4.02 -2.55
N GLY A 83 1.78 -4.93 -2.14
CA GLY A 83 0.36 -4.86 -2.42
C GLY A 83 -0.50 -5.18 -1.21
N LEU A 84 -1.63 -4.49 -1.09
CA LEU A 84 -2.68 -4.82 -0.12
C LEU A 84 -4.02 -4.92 -0.85
N VAL A 85 -4.77 -5.95 -0.50
CA VAL A 85 -6.19 -6.09 -0.84
C VAL A 85 -6.98 -5.79 0.41
N LEU A 86 -7.84 -4.78 0.33
CA LEU A 86 -8.60 -4.26 1.47
C LEU A 86 -10.09 -4.41 1.24
N TYR A 87 -10.80 -4.88 2.24
CA TYR A 87 -12.25 -4.70 2.32
C TYR A 87 -12.54 -3.38 3.02
N VAL A 88 -13.35 -2.51 2.42
CA VAL A 88 -13.67 -1.16 2.93
C VAL A 88 -15.15 -1.09 3.29
N GLU A 89 -15.45 -0.87 4.57
CA GLU A 89 -16.80 -0.70 5.12
C GLU A 89 -17.31 0.72 4.93
#